data_AF-A0A5S3SBL4-F1
#
_entry.id   AF-A0A5S3SBL4-F1
#
_cell.length_a   1.000
_cell.length_b   1.000
_cell.length_c   1.000
_cell.angle_alpha   90.00
_cell.angle_beta   90.00
_cell.angle_gamma   90.00
#
_symmetry.space_group_name_H-M   'P 1'
#
loop_
_entity.id
_entity.type
_entity.pdbx_description
1 polymer ?
#
loop_
_entity_poly.entity_id
_entity_poly.type
_entity_poly.pdbx_seq_one_letter_code
_entity_poly.pdbx_strand_id
1 'polypeptide(L)'
;MAEIHALNNASIACQIKPFESPLPVGNYYIKPSELSNPNFVGDVLRRTKGDWGDWRVRLHPSIETKVYGRDNFFLHGGDLEGSAGCIDIGGGVMGSTMTDKILDYITSSKVKILVEVIE
;
A
#
# COMPACT_ATOMS: atom_id res chain seq x y z
N MET A 1 -17.88 -4.22 24.84
CA MET A 1 -17.04 -3.14 24.29
C MET A 1 -16.78 -3.50 22.85
N ALA A 2 -17.42 -2.84 21.88
CA ALA A 2 -17.17 -3.15 20.47
C ALA A 2 -15.71 -2.80 20.17
N GLU A 3 -14.93 -3.75 19.67
CA GLU A 3 -13.63 -3.47 19.08
C GLU A 3 -13.87 -2.44 17.97
N ILE A 4 -13.36 -1.23 18.15
CA ILE A 4 -13.32 -0.26 17.06
C ILE A 4 -12.34 -0.87 16.06
N HIS A 5 -12.88 -1.50 15.02
CA HIS A 5 -12.13 -1.91 13.84
C HIS A 5 -11.44 -0.64 13.33
N ALA A 6 -10.13 -0.55 13.51
CA ALA A 6 -9.36 0.65 13.23
C ALA A 6 -9.22 0.91 11.72
N LEU A 7 -9.49 -0.10 10.88
CA LEU A 7 -9.61 0.02 9.43
C LEU A 7 -10.54 1.18 9.07
N ASN A 8 -9.98 2.19 8.39
CA ASN A 8 -10.65 3.44 7.98
C ASN A 8 -10.98 4.44 9.11
N ASN A 9 -10.34 4.33 10.28
CA ASN A 9 -10.47 5.32 11.35
C ASN A 9 -9.19 6.15 11.48
N ALA A 10 -9.26 7.43 11.09
CA ALA A 10 -8.12 8.34 11.14
C ALA A 10 -7.79 8.89 12.55
N SER A 11 -8.42 8.41 13.63
CA SER A 11 -8.04 8.83 14.97
C SER A 11 -6.57 8.49 15.27
N ILE A 12 -5.89 9.35 16.03
CA ILE A 12 -4.50 9.14 16.44
C ILE A 12 -4.31 7.76 17.09
N ALA A 13 -5.27 7.33 17.91
CA ALA A 13 -5.24 6.02 18.56
C ALA A 13 -5.22 4.85 17.56
N CYS A 14 -5.93 4.98 16.44
CA CYS A 14 -5.90 4.01 15.35
C CYS A 14 -4.58 4.13 14.55
N GLN A 15 -4.17 5.33 14.17
CA GLN A 15 -2.93 5.52 13.38
C GLN A 15 -1.66 5.01 14.08
N ILE A 16 -1.63 4.97 15.42
CA ILE A 16 -0.50 4.44 16.22
C ILE A 16 -0.41 2.91 16.16
N LYS A 17 -1.53 2.20 16.07
CA LYS A 17 -1.56 0.73 16.17
C LYS A 17 -0.81 0.10 14.99
N PRO A 18 0.11 -0.84 15.24
CA PRO A 18 0.79 -1.56 14.16
C PRO A 18 -0.09 -2.69 13.62
N PHE A 19 0.09 -3.08 12.35
CA PHE A 19 -0.50 -4.27 11.71
C PHE A 19 -2.02 -4.37 11.56
N GLU A 20 -2.81 -3.52 12.23
CA GLU A 20 -4.29 -3.59 12.24
C GLU A 20 -4.96 -2.23 11.94
N SER A 21 -4.25 -1.30 11.34
CA SER A 21 -4.64 0.12 11.31
C SER A 21 -4.23 0.84 10.03
N PRO A 22 -4.93 1.93 9.70
CA PRO A 22 -4.84 2.57 8.39
C PRO A 22 -3.46 3.15 8.17
N LEU A 23 -3.19 3.50 6.91
CA LEU A 23 -2.06 4.36 6.58
C LEU A 23 -2.21 5.67 7.36
N PRO A 24 -1.20 6.11 8.13
CA PRO A 24 -1.28 7.38 8.85
C PRO A 24 -1.59 8.55 7.91
N VAL A 25 -2.44 9.47 8.35
CA VAL A 25 -2.81 10.68 7.60
C VAL A 25 -1.57 11.51 7.32
N GLY A 26 -1.48 12.03 6.10
CA GLY A 26 -0.37 12.88 5.69
C GLY A 26 0.03 12.69 4.23
N ASN A 27 1.18 13.24 3.90
CA ASN A 27 1.72 13.25 2.55
C ASN A 27 2.72 12.10 2.34
N TYR A 28 2.57 11.42 1.23
CA TYR A 28 3.43 10.33 0.80
C TYR A 28 3.89 10.56 -0.64
N TYR A 29 4.84 9.75 -1.06
CA TYR A 29 5.19 9.68 -2.47
C TYR A 29 5.56 8.26 -2.89
N ILE A 30 5.27 7.97 -4.15
CA ILE A 30 5.69 6.78 -4.88
C ILE A 30 6.88 7.15 -5.76
N LYS A 31 7.92 6.32 -5.74
CA LYS A 31 9.01 6.37 -6.70
C LYS A 31 8.78 5.29 -7.76
N PRO A 32 8.48 5.64 -9.02
CA PRO A 32 8.25 4.66 -10.09
C PRO A 32 9.36 3.61 -10.22
N SER A 33 10.62 4.01 -10.01
CA SER A 33 11.80 3.13 -10.07
C SER A 33 11.85 2.04 -8.99
N GLU A 34 11.02 2.12 -7.95
CA GLU A 34 10.96 1.13 -6.86
C GLU A 34 9.77 0.17 -7.01
N LEU A 35 9.04 0.24 -8.14
CA LEU A 35 7.97 -0.70 -8.45
C LEU A 35 8.55 -2.10 -8.70
N SER A 36 7.93 -3.10 -8.07
CA SER A 36 8.28 -4.50 -8.21
C SER A 36 7.14 -5.25 -8.91
N ASN A 37 7.37 -5.68 -10.14
CA ASN A 37 6.48 -6.51 -10.93
C ASN A 37 7.23 -7.74 -11.51
N PRO A 38 7.40 -8.82 -10.73
CA PRO A 38 7.96 -10.06 -11.23
C PRO A 38 6.98 -10.78 -12.18
N ASN A 39 7.39 -11.94 -12.70
CA ASN A 39 6.49 -12.79 -13.47
C ASN A 39 5.64 -13.69 -12.56
N PHE A 40 4.67 -14.40 -13.14
CA PHE A 40 3.77 -15.31 -12.43
C PHE A 40 4.43 -16.24 -11.39
N VAL A 41 5.61 -16.79 -11.69
CA VAL A 41 6.32 -17.65 -10.72
C VAL A 41 6.76 -16.84 -9.50
N GLY A 42 7.27 -15.63 -9.72
CA GLY A 42 7.57 -14.68 -8.65
C GLY A 42 6.32 -14.27 -7.86
N ASP A 43 5.15 -14.19 -8.49
CA ASP A 43 3.86 -13.81 -7.89
C ASP A 43 3.39 -14.88 -6.92
N VAL A 44 3.44 -16.13 -7.36
CA VAL A 44 3.15 -17.28 -6.51
C VAL A 44 4.15 -17.36 -5.35
N LEU A 45 5.44 -17.12 -5.60
CA LEU A 45 6.47 -17.15 -4.55
C LEU A 45 6.27 -16.05 -3.50
N ARG A 46 5.95 -14.81 -3.90
CA ARG A 46 5.74 -13.73 -2.92
C ARG A 46 4.51 -13.95 -2.05
N ARG A 47 3.48 -14.67 -2.54
CA ARG A 47 2.28 -15.02 -1.76
C ARG A 47 2.61 -15.82 -0.50
N THR A 48 3.72 -16.55 -0.49
CA THR A 48 4.20 -17.28 0.70
C THR A 48 4.70 -16.36 1.83
N LYS A 49 4.96 -15.08 1.53
CA LYS A 49 5.51 -14.08 2.45
C LYS A 49 4.53 -12.96 2.78
N GLY A 50 3.29 -13.06 2.31
CA GLY A 50 2.26 -12.02 2.46
C GLY A 50 1.52 -11.79 1.16
N ASP A 51 0.40 -11.09 1.26
CA ASP A 51 -0.41 -10.77 0.09
C ASP A 51 0.17 -9.54 -0.62
N TRP A 52 0.97 -9.80 -1.65
CA TRP A 52 1.75 -8.79 -2.37
C TRP A 52 1.30 -8.64 -3.83
N GLY A 53 0.19 -9.29 -4.21
CA GLY A 53 -0.45 -9.21 -5.52
C GLY A 53 0.43 -9.54 -6.72
N ASP A 54 0.05 -8.98 -7.88
CA ASP A 54 0.79 -8.97 -9.16
C ASP A 54 1.84 -7.86 -9.25
N TRP A 55 1.76 -6.81 -8.43
CA TRP A 55 2.88 -5.87 -8.25
C TRP A 55 2.70 -5.12 -6.94
N ARG A 56 3.80 -4.49 -6.50
CA ARG A 56 3.78 -3.58 -5.35
C ARG A 56 4.74 -2.43 -5.56
N VAL A 57 4.47 -1.32 -4.89
CA VAL A 57 5.37 -0.18 -4.82
C VAL A 57 5.29 0.48 -3.44
N ARG A 58 6.44 0.96 -2.93
CA ARG A 58 6.51 1.56 -1.59
C ARG A 58 5.87 2.94 -1.56
N LEU A 59 5.11 3.20 -0.50
CA LEU A 59 4.62 4.52 -0.11
C LEU A 59 5.59 5.11 0.91
N HIS A 60 6.37 6.10 0.50
CA HIS A 60 7.30 6.77 1.41
C HIS A 60 6.60 7.96 2.07
N PRO A 61 6.59 8.04 3.41
CA PRO A 61 6.13 9.25 4.07
C PRO A 61 7.03 10.43 3.70
N SER A 62 6.44 11.60 3.48
CA SER A 62 7.19 12.84 3.48
C SER A 62 7.81 13.08 4.86
N ILE A 63 8.81 13.97 4.93
CA ILE A 63 9.48 14.29 6.20
C ILE A 63 8.53 14.86 7.26
N GLU A 64 7.41 15.44 6.85
CA GLU A 64 6.41 16.05 7.72
C GLU A 64 5.34 15.04 8.19
N THR A 65 5.24 13.89 7.53
CA THR A 65 4.21 12.88 7.83
C THR A 65 4.58 12.09 9.07
N LYS A 66 3.74 12.22 10.10
CA LYS A 66 3.93 11.51 11.37
C LYS A 66 3.43 10.07 11.24
N VAL A 67 4.36 9.14 11.12
CA VAL A 67 4.07 7.70 10.98
C VAL A 67 4.12 6.93 12.30
N TYR A 68 4.30 7.61 13.44
CA TYR A 68 4.24 6.99 14.78
C TYR A 68 5.17 5.77 14.98
N GLY A 69 6.34 5.78 14.33
CA GLY A 69 7.31 4.67 14.38
C GLY A 69 6.97 3.49 13.46
N ARG A 70 5.91 3.61 12.64
CA ARG A 70 5.55 2.64 11.60
C ARG A 70 6.27 2.96 10.29
N ASP A 71 6.47 1.92 9.46
CA ASP A 71 7.10 2.00 8.15
C ASP A 71 6.63 0.81 7.29
N ASN A 72 7.20 0.64 6.10
CA ASN A 72 6.95 -0.44 5.15
C ASN A 72 5.51 -0.45 4.62
N PHE A 73 5.01 0.74 4.27
CA PHE A 73 3.74 0.91 3.59
C PHE A 73 3.88 0.67 2.08
N PHE A 74 2.90 -0.02 1.50
CA PHE A 74 2.88 -0.33 0.09
C PHE A 74 1.52 -0.04 -0.53
N LEU A 75 1.53 0.37 -1.79
CA LEU A 75 0.42 0.17 -2.70
C LEU A 75 0.66 -1.16 -3.41
N HIS A 76 -0.29 -2.08 -3.33
CA HIS A 76 -0.17 -3.40 -3.93
C HIS A 76 -1.51 -3.93 -4.41
N GLY A 77 -1.49 -4.88 -5.34
CA GLY A 77 -2.64 -5.74 -5.58
C GLY A 77 -2.72 -6.85 -4.53
N GLY A 78 -3.75 -7.69 -4.61
CA GLY A 78 -3.93 -8.77 -3.66
C GLY A 78 -5.38 -9.22 -3.56
N ASP A 79 -5.61 -10.17 -2.66
CA ASP A 79 -6.90 -10.74 -2.32
C ASP A 79 -7.42 -10.25 -0.95
N LEU A 80 -6.54 -9.70 -0.11
CA LEU A 80 -6.79 -9.36 1.29
C LEU A 80 -6.63 -7.86 1.53
N GLU A 81 -7.61 -7.28 2.23
CA GLU A 81 -7.53 -5.87 2.64
C GLU A 81 -6.25 -5.59 3.44
N GLY A 82 -5.56 -4.50 3.06
CA GLY A 82 -4.34 -4.07 3.72
C GLY A 82 -4.58 -3.73 5.19
N SER A 83 -3.98 -4.50 6.10
CA SER A 83 -4.19 -4.33 7.55
C SER A 83 -3.10 -3.51 8.24
N ALA A 84 -1.88 -3.46 7.70
CA ALA A 84 -0.74 -2.76 8.32
C ALA A 84 -0.54 -1.31 7.84
N GLY A 85 -1.53 -0.73 7.18
CA GLY A 85 -1.46 0.58 6.54
C GLY A 85 -1.03 0.53 5.08
N CYS A 86 -0.98 -0.66 4.48
CA CYS A 86 -0.87 -0.78 3.02
C CYS A 86 -2.21 -0.45 2.35
N ILE A 87 -2.15 -0.03 1.09
CA ILE A 87 -3.30 0.18 0.23
C ILE A 87 -3.36 -1.02 -0.71
N ASP A 88 -4.36 -1.88 -0.52
CA ASP A 88 -4.68 -2.95 -1.45
C ASP A 88 -5.68 -2.44 -2.49
N ILE A 89 -5.41 -2.68 -3.78
CA ILE A 89 -6.27 -2.28 -4.91
C ILE A 89 -6.90 -3.47 -5.66
N GLY A 90 -6.86 -4.66 -5.06
CA GLY A 90 -7.43 -5.90 -5.58
C GLY A 90 -6.61 -6.55 -6.68
N GLY A 91 -7.28 -7.33 -7.53
CA GLY A 91 -6.67 -8.04 -8.66
C GLY A 91 -6.01 -9.38 -8.30
N GLY A 92 -5.90 -9.73 -7.02
CA GLY A 92 -5.30 -10.98 -6.58
C GLY A 92 -3.86 -11.16 -7.07
N VAL A 93 -3.46 -12.42 -7.25
CA VAL A 93 -2.11 -12.79 -7.68
C VAL A 93 -1.82 -12.41 -9.13
N MET A 94 -2.85 -12.32 -9.97
CA MET A 94 -2.72 -12.18 -11.43
C MET A 94 -3.00 -10.77 -11.94
N GLY A 95 -3.41 -9.86 -11.06
CA GLY A 95 -3.87 -8.54 -11.45
C GLY A 95 -5.22 -8.56 -12.16
N SER A 96 -5.55 -7.41 -12.72
CA SER A 96 -6.79 -7.11 -13.44
C SER A 96 -6.52 -5.95 -14.39
N THR A 97 -7.41 -5.73 -15.37
CA THR A 97 -7.30 -4.59 -16.28
C THR A 97 -7.20 -3.24 -15.56
N MET A 98 -7.77 -3.11 -14.35
CA MET A 98 -7.67 -1.88 -13.57
C MET A 98 -6.30 -1.74 -12.90
N THR A 99 -5.78 -2.80 -12.30
CA THR A 99 -4.45 -2.77 -11.66
C THR A 99 -3.34 -2.61 -12.70
N ASP A 100 -3.53 -3.14 -13.91
CA ASP A 100 -2.59 -2.99 -15.03
C ASP A 100 -2.53 -1.53 -15.51
N LYS A 101 -3.67 -0.85 -15.58
CA LYS A 101 -3.69 0.59 -15.89
C LYS A 101 -2.98 1.42 -14.83
N ILE A 102 -3.13 1.07 -13.56
CA ILE A 102 -2.44 1.76 -12.46
C ILE A 102 -0.93 1.50 -12.54
N LEU A 103 -0.52 0.26 -12.81
CA LEU A 103 0.87 -0.11 -13.09
C LEU A 103 1.44 0.73 -14.24
N ASP A 104 0.72 0.85 -15.35
CA ASP A 104 1.12 1.65 -16.50
C ASP A 104 1.26 3.13 -16.14
N TYR A 105 0.33 3.70 -15.38
CA TYR A 105 0.42 5.09 -14.92
C TYR A 105 1.63 5.32 -14.02
N ILE A 106 1.90 4.39 -13.09
CA ILE A 106 3.04 4.50 -12.18
C ILE A 106 4.35 4.39 -12.98
N THR A 107 4.50 3.37 -13.81
CA THR A 107 5.73 3.10 -14.56
C THR A 107 6.00 4.13 -15.65
N SER A 108 4.97 4.74 -16.22
CA SER A 108 5.10 5.81 -17.22
C SER A 108 5.49 7.16 -16.61
N SER A 109 5.30 7.34 -15.29
CA SER A 109 5.68 8.59 -14.62
C SER A 109 7.19 8.76 -14.58
N LYS A 110 7.68 9.91 -15.05
CA LYS A 110 9.10 10.29 -14.99
C LYS A 110 9.48 10.97 -13.67
N VAL A 111 8.49 11.25 -12.82
CA VAL A 111 8.64 11.95 -11.54
C VAL A 111 8.04 11.13 -10.42
N LYS A 112 8.36 11.51 -9.17
CA LYS A 112 7.66 10.97 -8.01
C LYS A 112 6.17 11.32 -8.09
N ILE A 113 5.32 10.36 -7.75
CA ILE A 113 3.87 10.56 -7.67
C ILE A 113 3.52 10.90 -6.24
N LEU A 114 2.87 12.04 -6.02
CA LEU A 114 2.44 12.46 -4.69
C LEU A 114 1.13 11.77 -4.34
N VAL A 115 1.02 11.31 -3.10
CA VAL A 115 -0.18 10.69 -2.54
C VAL A 115 -0.52 11.42 -1.26
N GLU A 116 -1.72 11.97 -1.18
CA GLU A 116 -2.23 12.60 0.03
C GLU A 116 -3.25 11.67 0.67
N VAL A 117 -3.07 11.39 1.97
CA VAL A 117 -3.99 10.61 2.78
C VAL A 117 -4.72 11.57 3.70
N ILE A 118 -6.02 11.70 3.51
CA ILE A 118 -6.91 12.58 4.26
C ILE A 118 -7.84 11.78 5.20
N GLU A 119 -8.47 12.45 6.15
CA GLU A 119 -9.42 11.89 7.12
C GLU A 119 -10.76 11.47 6.50
#